data_AF-A0A8S9Y8L2-F1
#
_entry.id   AF-A0A8S9Y8L2-F1
#
_cell.length_a   1.000
_cell.length_b   1.000
_cell.length_c   1.000
_cell.angle_alpha   90.00
_cell.angle_beta   90.00
_cell.angle_gamma   90.00
#
_symmetry.space_group_name_H-M   'P 1'
#
loop_
_entity.id
_entity.type
_entity.pdbx_description
1 polymer ?
#
loop_
_entity_poly.entity_id
_entity_poly.type
_entity_poly.pdbx_seq_one_letter_code
_entity_poly.pdbx_strand_id
1 'polypeptide(L)'
;MSMEAQEAYYPIAVLIEELRNDDVQLRLNSIRQLKTIALTLGPEKTRSQLIPFITDTVCDEDEILFALAEQLGTLVPYVGGPEHAASLLPPLEGLAAVEEVSVRDKAVESMRKIATLHTTEAMEFHFYPVVHHLAVGDWFTSRTSACALLSTVYPRVRAALRQELLEILKKLATDETPMVKRAVAGRLGELALVMVGGEANRSGNKTSIQNGSMRNDFGDTETKDPKAVASPADEQQSATVSLSGDVSITDECTATPASLPSSNDLTLDPIVERNNLLTVIVPMLSDLILDDQESVRLMAVESLVGIVQALGPAESAVDVVELIQNTVSDMSWRVRCMVAERFIDLFVSLDPAVARSRLVPIFLELLRDEEAEVRALTAGKIRSLARCLLGLPPTDPNAVNTSTQLQENPPTTVPDIESTDALQSGTNLPATYKLLMDSDINMEKTSAIAAADDTIVSGLLPAIKARTNDSNSHVRSAMANAILGLAPLIGTALTIEHLLPVLLVYLKDDSPEVRFNLISNLEHMNNVIGLDQVSNSLLPSVIQLAEDPKWRVRLVLIEYIPSLAEQLGLEVFNTQLTGICLRWLVDEVCAIREAAVENIIRLGSKFGTEWINETFVPKVREFF
;
A
#
# COMPACT_ATOMS: atom_id res chain seq x y z
N MET A 1 -31.72 50.39 -10.37
CA MET A 1 -30.37 49.78 -10.35
C MET A 1 -29.61 50.28 -11.57
N SER A 2 -28.28 50.38 -11.53
CA SER A 2 -27.45 50.71 -12.71
C SER A 2 -27.32 49.50 -13.63
N MET A 3 -26.99 49.71 -14.91
CA MET A 3 -26.81 48.62 -15.89
C MET A 3 -25.70 47.64 -15.48
N GLU A 4 -24.64 48.13 -14.85
CA GLU A 4 -23.54 47.31 -14.30
C GLU A 4 -24.04 46.26 -13.29
N ALA A 5 -25.07 46.60 -12.49
CA ALA A 5 -25.71 45.68 -11.57
C ALA A 5 -26.66 44.68 -12.25
N GLN A 6 -26.95 44.86 -13.54
CA GLN A 6 -27.75 43.95 -14.36
C GLN A 6 -26.84 42.93 -15.08
N GLU A 7 -25.73 43.40 -15.67
CA GLU A 7 -24.75 42.55 -16.37
C GLU A 7 -24.02 41.60 -15.40
N ALA A 8 -23.67 42.08 -14.20
CA ALA A 8 -22.99 41.29 -13.17
C ALA A 8 -23.87 40.23 -12.44
N TYR A 9 -25.09 39.99 -12.93
CA TYR A 9 -26.00 38.93 -12.45
C TYR A 9 -26.28 37.85 -13.50
N TYR A 10 -26.18 38.16 -14.79
CA TYR A 10 -26.64 37.27 -15.86
C TYR A 10 -25.89 35.93 -15.94
N PRO A 11 -24.55 35.86 -15.81
CA PRO A 11 -23.84 34.58 -15.80
C PRO A 11 -24.18 33.72 -14.58
N ILE A 12 -24.44 34.36 -13.43
CA ILE A 12 -24.69 33.68 -12.15
C ILE A 12 -26.00 32.88 -12.21
N ALA A 13 -27.06 33.49 -12.75
CA ALA A 13 -28.36 32.84 -12.90
C ALA A 13 -28.26 31.60 -13.81
N VAL A 14 -27.63 31.74 -14.99
CA VAL A 14 -27.46 30.63 -15.94
C VAL A 14 -26.65 29.49 -15.34
N LEU A 15 -25.57 29.77 -14.61
CA LEU A 15 -24.74 28.72 -13.99
C LEU A 15 -25.44 28.05 -12.79
N ILE A 16 -26.33 28.75 -12.08
CA ILE A 16 -27.20 28.16 -11.06
C ILE A 16 -28.33 27.32 -11.67
N GLU A 17 -28.82 27.68 -12.87
CA GLU A 17 -29.75 26.86 -13.65
C GLU A 17 -29.07 25.63 -14.27
N GLU A 18 -27.82 25.74 -14.74
CA GLU A 18 -27.03 24.58 -15.21
C GLU A 18 -26.73 23.57 -14.10
N LEU A 19 -26.39 24.05 -12.89
CA LEU A 19 -26.22 23.18 -11.71
C LEU A 19 -27.55 22.57 -11.22
N ARG A 20 -28.69 23.00 -11.76
CA ARG A 20 -30.04 22.44 -11.53
C ARG A 20 -30.60 21.72 -12.76
N ASN A 21 -29.78 21.45 -13.77
CA ASN A 21 -30.20 20.78 -14.99
C ASN A 21 -30.38 19.27 -14.75
N ASP A 22 -31.44 18.66 -15.30
CA ASP A 22 -31.67 17.21 -15.18
C ASP A 22 -30.52 16.36 -15.80
N ASP A 23 -29.74 16.92 -16.73
CA ASP A 23 -28.59 16.24 -17.34
C ASP A 23 -27.35 16.26 -16.42
N VAL A 24 -27.00 15.06 -15.93
CA VAL A 24 -25.80 14.74 -15.15
C VAL A 24 -24.52 15.28 -15.78
N GLN A 25 -24.36 15.16 -17.10
CA GLN A 25 -23.14 15.58 -17.80
C GLN A 25 -23.05 17.11 -17.91
N LEU A 26 -24.17 17.82 -17.98
CA LEU A 26 -24.16 19.28 -17.89
C LEU A 26 -23.77 19.73 -16.48
N ARG A 27 -24.43 19.21 -15.43
CA ARG A 27 -24.08 19.50 -14.02
C ARG A 27 -22.61 19.22 -13.72
N LEU A 28 -22.09 18.05 -14.12
CA LEU A 28 -20.69 17.65 -13.93
C LEU A 28 -19.70 18.60 -14.65
N ASN A 29 -20.05 19.11 -15.84
CA ASN A 29 -19.21 20.07 -16.54
C ASN A 29 -19.24 21.46 -15.90
N SER A 30 -20.38 21.91 -15.38
CA SER A 30 -20.48 23.18 -14.64
C SER A 30 -19.76 23.10 -13.28
N ILE A 31 -19.79 21.95 -12.59
CA ILE A 31 -18.94 21.67 -11.41
C ILE A 31 -17.45 21.72 -11.78
N ARG A 32 -17.02 21.13 -12.89
CA ARG A 32 -15.61 21.23 -13.35
C ARG A 32 -15.17 22.68 -13.62
N GLN A 33 -16.11 23.59 -13.92
CA GLN A 33 -15.86 25.02 -14.11
C GLN A 33 -15.95 25.86 -12.82
N LEU A 34 -16.20 25.28 -11.64
CA LEU A 34 -16.50 26.01 -10.40
C LEU A 34 -15.45 27.09 -10.02
N LYS A 35 -14.18 26.89 -10.39
CA LYS A 35 -13.10 27.90 -10.27
C LYS A 35 -13.38 29.16 -11.11
N THR A 36 -13.78 28.98 -12.36
CA THR A 36 -14.16 30.04 -13.31
C THR A 36 -15.40 30.80 -12.83
N ILE A 37 -16.37 30.08 -12.25
CA ILE A 37 -17.57 30.65 -11.63
C ILE A 37 -17.18 31.53 -10.43
N ALA A 38 -16.40 30.99 -9.48
CA ALA A 38 -15.97 31.69 -8.28
C ALA A 38 -15.05 32.91 -8.57
N LEU A 39 -14.24 32.84 -9.64
CA LEU A 39 -13.45 33.96 -10.15
C LEU A 39 -14.32 35.09 -10.68
N THR A 40 -15.39 34.76 -11.41
CA THR A 40 -16.32 35.72 -12.02
C THR A 40 -17.27 36.34 -10.97
N LEU A 41 -17.63 35.57 -9.94
CA LEU A 41 -18.41 36.04 -8.78
C LEU A 41 -17.63 37.02 -7.91
N GLY A 42 -16.35 36.75 -7.70
CA GLY A 42 -15.51 37.41 -6.70
C GLY A 42 -15.75 36.90 -5.26
N PRO A 43 -14.77 37.04 -4.35
CA PRO A 43 -14.77 36.40 -3.03
C PRO A 43 -16.03 36.57 -2.20
N GLU A 44 -16.63 37.76 -2.16
CA GLU A 44 -17.80 38.05 -1.33
C GLU A 44 -19.03 37.27 -1.79
N LYS A 45 -19.33 37.26 -3.09
CA LYS A 45 -20.47 36.49 -3.66
C LYS A 45 -20.21 34.99 -3.63
N THR A 46 -18.97 34.55 -3.83
CA THR A 46 -18.58 33.13 -3.68
C THR A 46 -18.94 32.61 -2.28
N ARG A 47 -18.66 33.39 -1.23
CA ARG A 47 -19.01 33.02 0.17
C ARG A 47 -20.48 33.20 0.53
N SER A 48 -21.14 34.23 0.01
CA SER A 48 -22.51 34.60 0.43
C SER A 48 -23.63 34.00 -0.43
N GLN A 49 -23.30 33.45 -1.62
CA GLN A 49 -24.30 32.93 -2.56
C GLN A 49 -23.91 31.52 -3.05
N LEU A 50 -22.70 31.34 -3.59
CA LEU A 50 -22.31 30.06 -4.19
C LEU A 50 -22.09 28.96 -3.14
N ILE A 51 -21.40 29.26 -2.04
CA ILE A 51 -21.17 28.27 -0.97
C ILE A 51 -22.48 27.79 -0.31
N PRO A 52 -23.40 28.66 0.14
CA PRO A 52 -24.69 28.21 0.67
C PRO A 52 -25.49 27.38 -0.34
N PHE A 53 -25.55 27.81 -1.60
CA PHE A 53 -26.18 27.05 -2.67
C PHE A 53 -25.60 25.64 -2.84
N ILE A 54 -24.27 25.50 -2.76
CA ILE A 54 -23.59 24.21 -2.79
C ILE A 54 -24.00 23.36 -1.58
N THR A 55 -23.98 23.92 -0.37
CA THR A 55 -24.36 23.22 0.87
C THR A 55 -25.81 22.72 0.82
N ASP A 56 -26.73 23.51 0.28
CA ASP A 56 -28.13 23.13 0.08
C ASP A 56 -28.32 22.07 -1.03
N THR A 57 -27.29 21.81 -1.85
CA THR A 57 -27.31 20.88 -3.00
C THR A 57 -26.46 19.62 -2.75
N VAL A 58 -26.15 19.27 -1.49
CA VAL A 58 -25.41 18.04 -1.10
C VAL A 58 -26.31 16.77 -1.15
N CYS A 59 -27.19 16.70 -2.15
CA CYS A 59 -28.14 15.61 -2.40
C CYS A 59 -28.19 15.37 -3.91
N ASP A 60 -27.12 14.81 -4.46
CA ASP A 60 -26.90 14.60 -5.90
C ASP A 60 -26.17 13.26 -6.16
N GLU A 61 -25.94 12.90 -7.41
CA GLU A 61 -25.26 11.69 -7.86
C GLU A 61 -23.77 11.67 -7.49
N ASP A 62 -23.24 10.48 -7.18
CA ASP A 62 -21.90 10.29 -6.60
C ASP A 62 -20.77 10.89 -7.46
N GLU A 63 -20.86 10.83 -8.80
CA GLU A 63 -19.88 11.46 -9.69
C GLU A 63 -19.84 12.99 -9.54
N ILE A 64 -21.00 13.61 -9.32
CA ILE A 64 -21.14 15.06 -9.12
C ILE A 64 -20.64 15.43 -7.73
N LEU A 65 -21.04 14.70 -6.69
CA LEU A 65 -20.60 14.93 -5.30
C LEU A 65 -19.08 14.74 -5.14
N PHE A 66 -18.49 13.74 -5.79
CA PHE A 66 -17.04 13.52 -5.80
C PHE A 66 -16.29 14.67 -6.49
N ALA A 67 -16.76 15.10 -7.67
CA ALA A 67 -16.17 16.22 -8.40
C ALA A 67 -16.29 17.53 -7.62
N LEU A 68 -17.42 17.74 -6.94
CA LEU A 68 -17.67 18.89 -6.07
C LEU A 68 -16.72 18.93 -4.88
N ALA A 69 -16.56 17.80 -4.16
CA ALA A 69 -15.61 17.67 -3.05
C ALA A 69 -14.19 18.07 -3.49
N GLU A 70 -13.72 17.56 -4.64
CA GLU A 70 -12.42 17.92 -5.20
C GLU A 70 -12.29 19.42 -5.52
N GLN A 71 -13.31 20.03 -6.14
CA GLN A 71 -13.23 21.45 -6.48
C GLN A 71 -13.23 22.33 -5.22
N LEU A 72 -14.04 22.02 -4.21
CA LEU A 72 -14.04 22.72 -2.91
C LEU A 72 -12.65 22.74 -2.28
N GLY A 73 -11.93 21.60 -2.32
CA GLY A 73 -10.51 21.48 -1.93
C GLY A 73 -9.51 22.32 -2.75
N THR A 74 -9.97 23.14 -3.69
CA THR A 74 -9.16 24.08 -4.49
C THR A 74 -9.69 25.53 -4.50
N LEU A 75 -10.84 25.81 -3.85
CA LEU A 75 -11.47 27.14 -3.92
C LEU A 75 -10.87 28.21 -2.99
N VAL A 76 -9.89 27.89 -2.13
CA VAL A 76 -9.34 28.83 -1.12
C VAL A 76 -8.93 30.20 -1.69
N PRO A 77 -8.25 30.32 -2.85
CA PRO A 77 -7.96 31.64 -3.45
C PRO A 77 -9.22 32.42 -3.81
N TYR A 78 -10.27 31.73 -4.27
CA TYR A 78 -11.50 32.32 -4.80
C TYR A 78 -12.53 32.68 -3.73
N VAL A 79 -12.41 32.18 -2.50
CA VAL A 79 -13.13 32.69 -1.32
C VAL A 79 -12.43 33.87 -0.65
N GLY A 80 -11.29 34.33 -1.18
CA GLY A 80 -10.52 35.46 -0.66
C GLY A 80 -9.33 35.06 0.22
N GLY A 81 -8.83 33.82 0.10
CA GLY A 81 -7.60 33.38 0.76
C GLY A 81 -7.81 32.66 2.11
N PRO A 82 -6.71 32.35 2.82
CA PRO A 82 -6.72 31.52 4.03
C PRO A 82 -7.65 32.01 5.15
N GLU A 83 -7.74 33.33 5.36
CA GLU A 83 -8.61 33.96 6.38
C GLU A 83 -10.10 33.63 6.21
N HIS A 84 -10.50 33.21 5.00
CA HIS A 84 -11.87 32.86 4.66
C HIS A 84 -12.04 31.38 4.29
N ALA A 85 -10.97 30.57 4.37
CA ALA A 85 -10.99 29.17 3.97
C ALA A 85 -11.98 28.32 4.78
N ALA A 86 -12.28 28.72 6.02
CA ALA A 86 -13.30 28.10 6.87
C ALA A 86 -14.72 28.12 6.26
N SER A 87 -15.02 29.04 5.35
CA SER A 87 -16.31 29.07 4.64
C SER A 87 -16.55 27.84 3.75
N LEU A 88 -15.50 27.10 3.38
CA LEU A 88 -15.60 25.88 2.59
C LEU A 88 -15.92 24.63 3.43
N LEU A 89 -15.94 24.74 4.77
CA LEU A 89 -16.12 23.58 5.64
C LEU A 89 -17.57 23.06 5.68
N PRO A 90 -18.65 23.88 5.79
CA PRO A 90 -20.01 23.35 5.83
C PRO A 90 -20.43 22.43 4.65
N PRO A 91 -20.13 22.74 3.36
CA PRO A 91 -20.42 21.79 2.29
C PRO A 91 -19.52 20.54 2.33
N LEU A 92 -18.28 20.65 2.82
CA LEU A 92 -17.38 19.51 2.98
C LEU A 92 -17.75 18.61 4.17
N GLU A 93 -18.32 19.16 5.24
CA GLU A 93 -18.88 18.45 6.39
C GLU A 93 -20.09 17.60 5.93
N GLY A 94 -21.00 18.18 5.15
CA GLY A 94 -22.09 17.45 4.49
C GLY A 94 -21.59 16.32 3.57
N LEU A 95 -20.64 16.63 2.68
CA LEU A 95 -20.03 15.64 1.78
C LEU A 95 -19.23 14.55 2.53
N ALA A 96 -18.81 14.81 3.77
CA ALA A 96 -18.16 13.83 4.63
C ALA A 96 -19.15 12.96 5.43
N ALA A 97 -20.47 13.21 5.34
CA ALA A 97 -21.51 12.42 5.99
C ALA A 97 -22.29 11.49 5.05
N VAL A 98 -22.18 11.65 3.72
CA VAL A 98 -22.95 10.87 2.71
C VAL A 98 -22.64 9.37 2.73
N GLU A 99 -23.48 8.56 2.09
CA GLU A 99 -23.37 7.10 2.09
C GLU A 99 -22.19 6.55 1.25
N GLU A 100 -21.85 7.19 0.12
CA GLU A 100 -20.76 6.72 -0.74
C GLU A 100 -19.37 7.01 -0.17
N VAL A 101 -18.52 5.97 -0.18
CA VAL A 101 -17.18 5.97 0.43
C VAL A 101 -16.23 6.94 -0.27
N SER A 102 -16.18 6.89 -1.61
CA SER A 102 -15.24 7.70 -2.39
C SER A 102 -15.51 9.20 -2.28
N VAL A 103 -16.77 9.61 -2.14
CA VAL A 103 -17.16 11.01 -1.89
C VAL A 103 -16.66 11.45 -0.51
N ARG A 104 -16.92 10.67 0.56
CA ARG A 104 -16.45 11.00 1.91
C ARG A 104 -14.93 11.11 1.98
N ASP A 105 -14.21 10.13 1.42
CA ASP A 105 -12.74 10.14 1.41
C ASP A 105 -12.19 11.37 0.68
N LYS A 106 -12.84 11.80 -0.41
CA LYS A 106 -12.45 13.01 -1.16
C LYS A 106 -12.81 14.32 -0.45
N ALA A 107 -13.91 14.33 0.31
CA ALA A 107 -14.26 15.45 1.18
C ALA A 107 -13.26 15.59 2.33
N VAL A 108 -12.85 14.48 2.95
CA VAL A 108 -11.81 14.44 3.99
C VAL A 108 -10.44 14.82 3.43
N GLU A 109 -10.02 14.34 2.25
CA GLU A 109 -8.80 14.78 1.56
C GLU A 109 -8.79 16.31 1.41
N SER A 110 -9.91 16.87 0.97
CA SER A 110 -10.10 18.30 0.72
C SER A 110 -10.10 19.13 2.01
N MET A 111 -10.76 18.65 3.07
CA MET A 111 -10.70 19.26 4.41
C MET A 111 -9.29 19.23 4.98
N ARG A 112 -8.58 18.11 4.90
CA ARG A 112 -7.20 17.99 5.40
C ARG A 112 -6.24 18.93 4.67
N LYS A 113 -6.42 19.08 3.36
CA LYS A 113 -5.69 20.06 2.54
C LYS A 113 -6.01 21.50 2.96
N ILE A 114 -7.29 21.85 3.13
CA ILE A 114 -7.73 23.18 3.60
C ILE A 114 -7.22 23.49 5.01
N ALA A 115 -7.15 22.48 5.88
CA ALA A 115 -6.65 22.61 7.24
C ALA A 115 -5.22 23.15 7.29
N THR A 116 -4.35 22.80 6.33
CA THR A 116 -2.95 23.27 6.28
C THR A 116 -2.81 24.79 6.23
N LEU A 117 -3.84 25.51 5.78
CA LEU A 117 -3.83 26.97 5.60
C LEU A 117 -4.43 27.73 6.81
N HIS A 118 -5.00 27.02 7.79
CA HIS A 118 -5.66 27.64 8.95
C HIS A 118 -4.68 28.04 10.06
N THR A 119 -4.96 29.15 10.74
CA THR A 119 -4.34 29.46 12.04
C THR A 119 -4.85 28.50 13.12
N THR A 120 -4.11 28.36 14.23
CA THR A 120 -4.56 27.56 15.39
C THR A 120 -5.93 28.00 15.91
N GLU A 121 -6.19 29.31 15.98
CA GLU A 121 -7.47 29.85 16.44
C GLU A 121 -8.61 29.50 15.47
N ALA A 122 -8.34 29.49 14.16
CA ALA A 122 -9.29 29.02 13.15
C ALA A 122 -9.45 27.48 13.16
N MET A 123 -8.45 26.71 13.58
CA MET A 123 -8.59 25.27 13.81
C MET A 123 -9.53 24.98 14.98
N GLU A 124 -9.41 25.70 16.09
CA GLU A 124 -10.28 25.54 17.26
C GLU A 124 -11.69 26.08 17.03
N PHE A 125 -11.84 27.22 16.35
CA PHE A 125 -13.13 27.86 16.15
C PHE A 125 -13.93 27.29 14.97
N HIS A 126 -13.29 26.59 14.01
CA HIS A 126 -13.97 26.04 12.84
C HIS A 126 -13.75 24.53 12.62
N PHE A 127 -12.52 24.00 12.73
CA PHE A 127 -12.27 22.57 12.48
C PHE A 127 -12.67 21.66 13.65
N TYR A 128 -12.46 22.08 14.90
CA TYR A 128 -12.86 21.29 16.07
C TYR A 128 -14.38 21.05 16.12
N PRO A 129 -15.27 22.06 15.91
CA PRO A 129 -16.71 21.84 15.79
C PRO A 129 -17.09 20.81 14.73
N VAL A 130 -16.50 20.88 13.52
CA VAL A 130 -16.75 19.90 12.44
C VAL A 130 -16.40 18.47 12.88
N VAL A 131 -15.24 18.27 13.53
CA VAL A 131 -14.86 16.94 14.05
C VAL A 131 -15.82 16.48 15.15
N HIS A 132 -16.23 17.37 16.06
CA HIS A 132 -17.19 17.04 17.12
C HIS A 132 -18.58 16.68 16.55
N HIS A 133 -19.10 17.47 15.62
CA HIS A 133 -20.37 17.19 14.93
C HIS A 133 -20.34 15.84 14.22
N LEU A 134 -19.33 15.61 13.37
CA LEU A 134 -19.18 14.37 12.62
C LEU A 134 -19.06 13.15 13.56
N ALA A 135 -18.35 13.28 14.69
CA ALA A 135 -18.16 12.22 15.68
C ALA A 135 -19.40 11.91 16.54
N VAL A 136 -20.29 12.89 16.75
CA VAL A 136 -21.53 12.72 17.54
C VAL A 136 -22.76 12.44 16.66
N GLY A 137 -22.64 12.60 15.34
CA GLY A 137 -23.72 12.35 14.38
C GLY A 137 -24.28 10.91 14.42
N ASP A 138 -25.59 10.80 14.22
CA ASP A 138 -26.35 9.54 14.33
C ASP A 138 -25.86 8.44 13.37
N TRP A 139 -25.39 8.85 12.18
CA TRP A 139 -24.92 7.94 11.13
C TRP A 139 -23.44 7.59 11.28
N PHE A 140 -23.10 6.30 11.14
CA PHE A 140 -21.73 5.81 11.22
C PHE A 140 -20.80 6.42 10.15
N THR A 141 -21.36 6.93 9.05
CA THR A 141 -20.67 7.54 7.92
C THR A 141 -19.93 8.81 8.35
N SER A 142 -20.60 9.70 9.10
CA SER A 142 -19.97 10.90 9.65
C SER A 142 -18.92 10.54 10.70
N ARG A 143 -19.22 9.57 11.57
CA ARG A 143 -18.31 9.11 12.64
C ARG A 143 -17.02 8.49 12.08
N THR A 144 -17.13 7.75 10.98
CA THR A 144 -15.99 7.27 10.17
C THR A 144 -15.13 8.42 9.64
N SER A 145 -15.74 9.46 9.08
CA SER A 145 -15.01 10.64 8.57
C SER A 145 -14.34 11.45 9.69
N ALA A 146 -14.95 11.54 10.87
CA ALA A 146 -14.34 12.19 12.04
C ALA A 146 -12.99 11.55 12.41
N CYS A 147 -12.93 10.20 12.43
CA CYS A 147 -11.71 9.45 12.72
C CYS A 147 -10.52 9.87 11.82
N ALA A 148 -10.79 10.11 10.53
CA ALA A 148 -9.78 10.46 9.53
C ALA A 148 -9.31 11.93 9.60
N LEU A 149 -9.96 12.78 10.41
CA LEU A 149 -9.58 14.18 10.66
C LEU A 149 -8.79 14.37 11.97
N LEU A 150 -8.86 13.43 12.93
CA LEU A 150 -8.26 13.57 14.27
C LEU A 150 -6.76 13.90 14.22
N SER A 151 -5.97 13.18 13.41
CA SER A 151 -4.53 13.43 13.20
C SER A 151 -4.21 14.81 12.64
N THR A 152 -5.16 15.48 11.98
CA THR A 152 -4.97 16.80 11.36
C THR A 152 -5.35 17.95 12.31
N VAL A 153 -6.24 17.70 13.26
CA VAL A 153 -6.70 18.69 14.26
C VAL A 153 -5.88 18.61 15.55
N TYR A 154 -5.64 17.41 16.08
CA TYR A 154 -4.95 17.16 17.35
C TYR A 154 -3.66 17.97 17.59
N PRO A 155 -2.66 18.01 16.67
CA PRO A 155 -1.41 18.73 16.90
C PRO A 155 -1.58 20.26 16.92
N ARG A 156 -2.74 20.78 16.52
CA ARG A 156 -2.97 22.20 16.20
C ARG A 156 -4.14 22.83 16.98
N VAL A 157 -4.50 22.20 18.11
CA VAL A 157 -5.39 22.74 19.14
C VAL A 157 -4.70 22.68 20.51
N ARG A 158 -5.17 23.48 21.47
CA ARG A 158 -4.69 23.56 22.86
C ARG A 158 -4.88 22.26 23.65
N ALA A 159 -4.14 22.12 24.75
CA ALA A 159 -4.12 20.90 25.56
C ALA A 159 -5.50 20.44 26.07
N ALA A 160 -6.42 21.37 26.37
CA ALA A 160 -7.79 21.03 26.77
C ALA A 160 -8.56 20.28 25.65
N LEU A 161 -8.55 20.83 24.43
CA LEU A 161 -9.22 20.24 23.28
C LEU A 161 -8.54 18.94 22.82
N ARG A 162 -7.23 18.77 23.04
CA ARG A 162 -6.56 17.47 22.84
C ARG A 162 -7.17 16.37 23.71
N GLN A 163 -7.44 16.65 24.98
CA GLN A 163 -8.09 15.67 25.87
C GLN A 163 -9.53 15.39 25.44
N GLU A 164 -10.29 16.40 25.00
CA GLU A 164 -11.63 16.18 24.42
C GLU A 164 -11.59 15.31 23.15
N LEU A 165 -10.61 15.51 22.27
CA LEU A 165 -10.38 14.65 21.09
C LEU A 165 -10.00 13.20 21.46
N LEU A 166 -9.26 12.98 22.57
CA LEU A 166 -8.98 11.63 23.07
C LEU A 166 -10.23 10.96 23.67
N GLU A 167 -11.11 11.71 24.35
CA GLU A 167 -12.40 11.19 24.83
C GLU A 167 -13.38 10.91 23.68
N ILE A 168 -13.34 11.69 22.60
CA ILE A 168 -14.04 11.38 21.34
C ILE A 168 -13.49 10.09 20.73
N LEU A 169 -12.16 9.96 20.60
CA LEU A 169 -11.51 8.76 20.07
C LEU A 169 -11.88 7.50 20.86
N LYS A 170 -11.89 7.56 22.20
CA LYS A 170 -12.30 6.44 23.07
C LYS A 170 -13.73 5.97 22.80
N LYS A 171 -14.68 6.89 22.60
CA LYS A 171 -16.07 6.56 22.28
C LYS A 171 -16.21 5.93 20.89
N LEU A 172 -15.46 6.43 19.90
CA LEU A 172 -15.45 5.89 18.54
C LEU A 172 -14.79 4.50 18.49
N ALA A 173 -13.81 4.22 19.36
CA ALA A 173 -13.17 2.91 19.50
C ALA A 173 -14.10 1.84 20.09
N THR A 174 -15.12 2.26 20.86
CA THR A 174 -16.13 1.40 21.48
C THR A 174 -17.52 1.52 20.82
N ASP A 175 -17.59 2.05 19.60
CA ASP A 175 -18.85 2.16 18.84
C ASP A 175 -19.44 0.77 18.54
N GLU A 176 -20.75 0.63 18.75
CA GLU A 176 -21.51 -0.59 18.41
C GLU A 176 -21.40 -0.95 16.91
N THR A 177 -21.08 0.02 16.05
CA THR A 177 -20.92 -0.14 14.60
C THR A 177 -19.47 -0.54 14.26
N PRO A 178 -19.22 -1.76 13.73
CA PRO A 178 -17.87 -2.21 13.37
C PRO A 178 -17.12 -1.30 12.39
N MET A 179 -17.86 -0.57 11.55
CA MET A 179 -17.31 0.35 10.55
C MET A 179 -16.61 1.56 11.19
N VAL A 180 -17.07 2.03 12.36
CA VAL A 180 -16.44 3.13 13.11
C VAL A 180 -15.21 2.62 13.87
N LYS A 181 -15.33 1.47 14.57
CA LYS A 181 -14.17 0.82 15.21
C LYS A 181 -13.05 0.51 14.22
N ARG A 182 -13.41 0.06 13.01
CA ARG A 182 -12.48 -0.13 11.88
C ARG A 182 -11.81 1.18 11.44
N ALA A 183 -12.57 2.29 11.39
CA ALA A 183 -12.06 3.60 11.02
C ALA A 183 -11.09 4.17 12.08
N VAL A 184 -11.36 3.93 13.38
CA VAL A 184 -10.40 4.22 14.46
C VAL A 184 -9.15 3.37 14.32
N ALA A 185 -9.31 2.05 14.22
CA ALA A 185 -8.20 1.10 14.13
C ALA A 185 -7.24 1.45 12.98
N GLY A 186 -7.77 1.86 11.81
CA GLY A 186 -6.97 2.29 10.65
C GLY A 186 -6.35 3.70 10.74
N ARG A 187 -6.54 4.42 11.85
CA ARG A 187 -5.99 5.79 12.06
C ARG A 187 -5.15 5.93 13.32
N LEU A 188 -5.11 4.94 14.22
CA LEU A 188 -4.30 5.00 15.44
C LEU A 188 -2.79 5.18 15.15
N GLY A 189 -2.23 4.47 14.16
CA GLY A 189 -0.82 4.63 13.79
C GLY A 189 -0.49 6.01 13.22
N GLU A 190 -1.41 6.60 12.47
CA GLU A 190 -1.27 7.96 11.92
C GLU A 190 -1.33 9.02 13.03
N LEU A 191 -2.27 8.88 13.97
CA LEU A 191 -2.38 9.77 15.13
C LEU A 191 -1.17 9.65 16.05
N ALA A 192 -0.70 8.44 16.32
CA ALA A 192 0.43 8.20 17.21
C ALA A 192 1.72 8.87 16.71
N LEU A 193 2.01 8.79 15.41
CA LEU A 193 3.16 9.47 14.79
C LEU A 193 3.07 11.00 14.96
N VAL A 194 1.88 11.57 14.79
CA VAL A 194 1.64 13.01 14.97
C VAL A 194 1.81 13.46 16.42
N MET A 195 1.40 12.64 17.40
CA MET A 195 1.55 12.94 18.84
C MET A 195 3.03 13.13 19.25
N VAL A 196 3.98 12.51 18.54
CA VAL A 196 5.43 12.68 18.78
C VAL A 196 6.12 13.63 17.79
N GLY A 197 5.35 14.34 16.96
CA GLY A 197 5.88 15.31 15.99
C GLY A 197 6.47 14.72 14.71
N GLY A 198 6.15 13.45 14.39
CA GLY A 198 6.47 12.86 13.09
C GLY A 198 5.63 13.46 11.96
N GLU A 199 6.17 13.45 10.73
CA GLU A 199 5.40 13.88 9.56
C GLU A 199 4.27 12.88 9.25
N ALA A 200 3.01 13.35 9.21
CA ALA A 200 1.84 12.57 8.82
C ALA A 200 1.79 12.20 7.31
N ASN A 201 2.90 12.32 6.59
CA ASN A 201 2.97 12.15 5.15
C ASN A 201 3.32 10.70 4.77
N ARG A 202 2.52 10.12 3.87
CA ARG A 202 2.66 8.77 3.26
C ARG A 202 2.07 7.57 4.03
N SER A 203 0.80 7.65 4.43
CA SER A 203 -0.10 6.53 4.08
C SER A 203 -0.78 6.86 2.75
N GLY A 204 -0.05 6.56 1.66
CA GLY A 204 -0.40 6.94 0.29
C GLY A 204 -0.09 5.85 -0.74
N ASN A 205 0.35 4.67 -0.30
CA ASN A 205 0.29 3.49 -1.14
C ASN A 205 -1.19 3.13 -1.32
N LYS A 206 -1.73 3.42 -2.50
CA LYS A 206 -3.02 2.86 -2.92
C LYS A 206 -2.84 1.36 -3.19
N THR A 207 -2.77 0.56 -2.13
CA THR A 207 -3.54 -0.68 -2.10
C THR A 207 -4.97 -0.26 -2.39
N SER A 208 -5.37 -0.38 -3.66
CA SER A 208 -6.76 -0.17 -4.02
C SER A 208 -7.53 -1.32 -3.40
N ILE A 209 -8.09 -1.08 -2.20
CA ILE A 209 -9.22 -1.85 -1.70
C ILE A 209 -10.38 -1.51 -2.63
N GLN A 210 -10.33 -2.09 -3.83
CA GLN A 210 -11.54 -2.37 -4.58
C GLN A 210 -12.45 -3.11 -3.62
N ASN A 211 -13.71 -2.70 -3.52
CA ASN A 211 -14.72 -3.51 -2.86
C ASN A 211 -14.84 -4.81 -3.67
N GLY A 212 -14.08 -5.80 -3.22
CA GLY A 212 -13.86 -7.07 -3.89
C GLY A 212 -15.11 -7.92 -3.83
N SER A 213 -16.08 -7.58 -4.67
CA SER A 213 -16.95 -8.57 -5.27
C SER A 213 -16.06 -9.61 -5.93
N MET A 214 -15.78 -10.69 -5.22
CA MET A 214 -15.14 -11.86 -5.82
C MET A 214 -15.93 -12.22 -7.07
N ARG A 215 -15.22 -12.52 -8.16
CA ARG A 215 -15.87 -13.15 -9.31
C ARG A 215 -16.30 -14.54 -8.84
N ASN A 216 -17.58 -14.70 -8.57
CA ASN A 216 -18.20 -16.00 -8.32
C ASN A 216 -18.23 -16.79 -9.63
N ASP A 217 -17.08 -17.35 -10.01
CA ASP A 217 -16.97 -18.40 -11.03
C ASP A 217 -17.07 -19.75 -10.32
N PHE A 218 -18.24 -19.98 -9.71
CA PHE A 218 -18.61 -21.22 -9.02
C PHE A 218 -19.82 -21.83 -9.74
N GLY A 219 -19.62 -23.01 -10.33
CA GLY A 219 -20.68 -23.71 -11.05
C GLY A 219 -21.77 -24.24 -10.11
N ASP A 220 -23.03 -24.17 -10.56
CA ASP A 220 -24.20 -24.59 -9.80
C ASP A 220 -24.17 -26.08 -9.39
N THR A 221 -24.54 -26.34 -8.14
CA THR A 221 -25.09 -27.64 -7.72
C THR A 221 -26.35 -27.43 -6.89
N GLU A 222 -27.50 -27.87 -7.41
CA GLU A 222 -28.81 -27.71 -6.80
C GLU A 222 -28.95 -28.47 -5.46
N THR A 223 -29.53 -27.85 -4.43
CA THR A 223 -30.39 -28.57 -3.46
C THR A 223 -31.64 -27.76 -3.11
N LYS A 224 -32.73 -28.47 -2.86
CA LYS A 224 -34.11 -27.96 -2.93
C LYS A 224 -34.66 -27.43 -1.60
N ASP A 225 -35.46 -26.36 -1.71
CA ASP A 225 -36.66 -26.01 -0.92
C ASP A 225 -37.41 -27.24 -0.32
N PRO A 226 -38.19 -27.10 0.79
CA PRO A 226 -39.37 -26.20 0.78
C PRO A 226 -39.86 -25.55 2.10
N LYS A 227 -40.39 -24.31 1.98
CA LYS A 227 -41.59 -23.75 2.69
C LYS A 227 -41.47 -23.46 4.21
N ALA A 228 -42.11 -22.43 4.80
CA ALA A 228 -43.02 -21.33 4.37
C ALA A 228 -42.93 -20.18 5.44
N VAL A 229 -43.79 -19.16 5.66
CA VAL A 229 -45.25 -18.88 5.45
C VAL A 229 -45.49 -17.36 5.32
N ALA A 230 -46.68 -16.94 4.85
CA ALA A 230 -47.19 -15.55 4.83
C ALA A 230 -47.73 -15.09 6.21
N SER A 231 -48.22 -13.85 6.48
CA SER A 231 -48.65 -12.70 5.65
C SER A 231 -48.68 -11.38 6.50
N PRO A 232 -48.99 -10.18 5.95
CA PRO A 232 -48.75 -8.86 6.59
C PRO A 232 -50.00 -8.12 7.15
N ALA A 233 -49.76 -7.07 7.95
CA ALA A 233 -50.64 -5.94 8.37
C ALA A 233 -49.90 -5.07 9.44
N ASP A 234 -50.15 -3.79 9.74
CA ASP A 234 -50.80 -2.70 8.99
C ASP A 234 -50.44 -1.29 9.58
N GLU A 235 -50.88 -0.26 8.85
CA GLU A 235 -51.02 1.20 9.12
C GLU A 235 -50.61 1.88 10.47
N GLN A 236 -49.95 3.03 10.29
CA GLN A 236 -50.16 4.35 10.91
C GLN A 236 -50.69 4.48 12.37
N GLN A 237 -49.98 5.29 13.18
CA GLN A 237 -50.65 6.34 13.96
C GLN A 237 -49.75 7.54 14.33
N SER A 238 -50.37 8.71 14.43
CA SER A 238 -49.76 9.97 14.89
C SER A 238 -50.23 10.29 16.32
N ALA A 239 -49.35 10.86 17.15
CA ALA A 239 -49.71 11.37 18.47
C ALA A 239 -48.87 12.60 18.87
N THR A 240 -49.53 13.68 19.28
CA THR A 240 -48.90 14.96 19.68
C THR A 240 -49.15 15.26 21.16
N VAL A 241 -48.11 15.30 21.99
CA VAL A 241 -48.11 15.80 23.38
C VAL A 241 -46.73 16.48 23.62
N SER A 242 -46.61 17.80 23.54
CA SER A 242 -46.82 18.83 24.60
C SER A 242 -45.69 18.94 25.64
N LEU A 243 -45.26 20.18 25.92
CA LEU A 243 -44.10 20.53 26.76
C LEU A 243 -44.41 20.55 28.27
N SER A 244 -43.40 20.26 29.10
CA SER A 244 -43.05 21.05 30.31
C SER A 244 -41.75 20.53 30.94
N GLY A 245 -40.81 21.40 31.33
CA GLY A 245 -39.55 20.97 31.93
C GLY A 245 -38.51 22.08 32.14
N ASP A 246 -38.87 23.17 32.82
CA ASP A 246 -37.97 24.29 33.07
C ASP A 246 -36.79 23.95 34.00
N VAL A 247 -35.59 24.39 33.61
CA VAL A 247 -34.48 24.67 34.56
C VAL A 247 -33.94 26.06 34.23
N SER A 248 -33.90 26.93 35.24
CA SER A 248 -33.65 28.37 35.08
C SER A 248 -32.17 28.70 34.88
N ILE A 249 -31.89 29.54 33.88
CA ILE A 249 -30.61 30.26 33.75
C ILE A 249 -30.63 31.43 34.76
N THR A 250 -29.53 31.62 35.49
CA THR A 250 -29.27 32.81 36.32
C THR A 250 -27.93 33.43 35.94
N ASP A 251 -27.95 34.65 35.42
CA ASP A 251 -26.76 35.48 35.26
C ASP A 251 -26.15 35.84 36.62
N GLU A 252 -24.85 35.62 36.80
CA GLU A 252 -23.89 36.62 37.32
C GLU A 252 -22.46 36.04 37.38
N CYS A 253 -21.55 36.55 36.55
CA CYS A 253 -20.11 36.52 36.87
C CYS A 253 -19.35 37.61 36.10
N THR A 254 -19.02 38.72 36.77
CA THR A 254 -18.19 39.78 36.19
C THR A 254 -16.71 39.37 36.16
N ALA A 255 -16.15 39.13 34.96
CA ALA A 255 -14.73 38.86 34.79
C ALA A 255 -13.95 40.14 34.38
N THR A 256 -12.84 40.41 35.06
CA THR A 256 -11.84 41.39 34.65
C THR A 256 -11.08 40.93 33.39
N PRO A 257 -10.49 41.86 32.60
CA PRO A 257 -9.75 41.49 31.39
C PRO A 257 -8.50 40.66 31.74
N ALA A 258 -8.56 39.36 31.47
CA ALA A 258 -7.43 38.46 31.60
C ALA A 258 -6.33 38.81 30.58
N SER A 259 -5.07 38.65 30.99
CA SER A 259 -3.91 38.74 30.11
C SER A 259 -3.95 37.66 29.02
N LEU A 260 -3.36 37.94 27.85
CA LEU A 260 -3.25 36.97 26.75
C LEU A 260 -2.65 35.63 27.28
N PRO A 261 -3.19 34.47 26.88
CA PRO A 261 -2.59 33.18 27.21
C PRO A 261 -1.20 33.09 26.57
N SER A 262 -0.25 32.51 27.29
CA SER A 262 1.14 32.37 26.83
C SER A 262 1.26 31.32 25.73
N SER A 263 2.24 31.51 24.84
CA SER A 263 2.47 30.71 23.62
C SER A 263 2.76 29.21 23.84
N ASN A 264 2.88 28.76 25.09
CA ASN A 264 3.34 27.40 25.41
C ASN A 264 2.20 26.37 25.44
N ASP A 265 0.93 26.79 25.47
CA ASP A 265 -0.24 25.89 25.49
C ASP A 265 -0.52 25.22 24.11
N LEU A 266 0.26 25.59 23.09
CA LEU A 266 0.15 25.07 21.72
C LEU A 266 1.19 24.01 21.37
N THR A 267 2.32 23.93 22.08
CA THR A 267 3.30 22.86 21.86
C THR A 267 2.74 21.51 22.31
N LEU A 268 3.08 20.44 21.59
CA LEU A 268 2.94 19.07 22.10
C LEU A 268 4.03 18.87 23.17
N ASP A 269 3.66 18.50 24.40
CA ASP A 269 4.61 18.16 25.45
C ASP A 269 5.01 16.68 25.29
N PRO A 270 6.27 16.35 24.95
CA PRO A 270 6.66 14.96 24.68
C PRO A 270 6.45 14.00 25.86
N ILE A 271 6.41 14.49 27.09
CA ILE A 271 6.17 13.67 28.29
C ILE A 271 4.67 13.36 28.40
N VAL A 272 3.81 14.37 28.21
CA VAL A 272 2.34 14.20 28.23
C VAL A 272 1.88 13.33 27.07
N GLU A 273 2.38 13.58 25.85
CA GLU A 273 1.97 12.82 24.67
C GLU A 273 2.51 11.37 24.71
N ARG A 274 3.71 11.12 25.25
CA ARG A 274 4.19 9.76 25.52
C ARG A 274 3.32 9.04 26.56
N ASN A 275 2.87 9.74 27.60
CA ASN A 275 1.91 9.17 28.55
C ASN A 275 0.56 8.87 27.87
N ASN A 276 0.06 9.76 27.00
CA ASN A 276 -1.18 9.54 26.24
C ASN A 276 -1.05 8.31 25.31
N LEU A 277 0.09 8.10 24.64
CA LEU A 277 0.35 6.89 23.85
C LEU A 277 0.21 5.62 24.72
N LEU A 278 0.92 5.57 25.85
CA LEU A 278 0.96 4.39 26.72
C LEU A 278 -0.35 4.12 27.49
N THR A 279 -1.11 5.17 27.83
CA THR A 279 -2.31 5.06 28.69
C THR A 279 -3.64 5.15 27.94
N VAL A 280 -3.64 5.56 26.66
CA VAL A 280 -4.83 5.64 25.82
C VAL A 280 -4.68 4.84 24.53
N ILE A 281 -3.62 5.07 23.75
CA ILE A 281 -3.49 4.49 22.40
C ILE A 281 -3.12 3.00 22.44
N VAL A 282 -2.17 2.58 23.29
CA VAL A 282 -1.75 1.17 23.40
C VAL A 282 -2.85 0.26 23.97
N PRO A 283 -3.59 0.62 25.04
CA PRO A 283 -4.73 -0.17 25.51
C PRO A 283 -5.84 -0.28 24.44
N MET A 284 -6.18 0.84 23.79
CA MET A 284 -7.18 0.87 22.73
C MET A 284 -6.77 0.00 21.52
N LEU A 285 -5.48 -0.03 21.18
CA LEU A 285 -4.96 -0.95 20.16
C LEU A 285 -5.10 -2.42 20.61
N SER A 286 -4.81 -2.72 21.88
CA SER A 286 -4.97 -4.08 22.43
C SER A 286 -6.40 -4.58 22.30
N ASP A 287 -7.39 -3.73 22.62
CA ASP A 287 -8.81 -4.07 22.48
C ASP A 287 -9.20 -4.28 21.00
N LEU A 288 -8.77 -3.38 20.10
CA LEU A 288 -9.08 -3.45 18.67
C LEU A 288 -8.35 -4.59 17.92
N ILE A 289 -7.19 -5.05 18.42
CA ILE A 289 -6.48 -6.25 17.94
C ILE A 289 -7.21 -7.54 18.34
N LEU A 290 -8.07 -7.50 19.38
CA LEU A 290 -8.84 -8.66 19.86
C LEU A 290 -10.33 -8.57 19.54
N ASP A 291 -10.76 -7.57 18.75
CA ASP A 291 -12.16 -7.36 18.35
C ASP A 291 -12.75 -8.55 17.60
N ASP A 292 -14.01 -8.93 17.86
CA ASP A 292 -14.71 -10.02 17.17
C ASP A 292 -14.66 -9.89 15.63
N GLN A 293 -14.65 -8.65 15.13
CA GLN A 293 -14.79 -8.32 13.71
C GLN A 293 -13.44 -8.34 12.99
N GLU A 294 -13.26 -9.31 12.07
CA GLU A 294 -12.04 -9.47 11.24
C GLU A 294 -11.57 -8.15 10.61
N SER A 295 -12.50 -7.33 10.09
CA SER A 295 -12.17 -6.07 9.44
C SER A 295 -11.66 -4.99 10.39
N VAL A 296 -11.93 -5.08 11.69
CA VAL A 296 -11.36 -4.19 12.73
C VAL A 296 -9.94 -4.65 13.05
N ARG A 297 -9.75 -5.93 13.35
CA ARG A 297 -8.42 -6.53 13.63
C ARG A 297 -7.43 -6.30 12.50
N LEU A 298 -7.86 -6.46 11.24
CA LEU A 298 -7.05 -6.16 10.05
C LEU A 298 -6.45 -4.75 10.07
N MET A 299 -7.28 -3.72 10.31
CA MET A 299 -6.81 -2.33 10.35
C MET A 299 -5.98 -2.04 11.61
N ALA A 300 -6.25 -2.73 12.72
CA ALA A 300 -5.47 -2.60 13.95
C ALA A 300 -4.04 -3.13 13.75
N VAL A 301 -3.88 -4.26 13.05
CA VAL A 301 -2.56 -4.78 12.66
C VAL A 301 -1.84 -3.85 11.68
N GLU A 302 -2.56 -3.21 10.75
CA GLU A 302 -1.96 -2.20 9.85
C GLU A 302 -1.39 -0.99 10.64
N SER A 303 -2.10 -0.52 11.67
CA SER A 303 -1.65 0.58 12.55
C SER A 303 -0.43 0.26 13.42
N LEU A 304 -0.10 -1.02 13.67
CA LEU A 304 1.03 -1.41 14.53
C LEU A 304 2.34 -0.72 14.13
N VAL A 305 2.61 -0.58 12.83
CA VAL A 305 3.87 0.02 12.32
C VAL A 305 4.03 1.46 12.82
N GLY A 306 2.98 2.29 12.68
CA GLY A 306 3.02 3.69 13.13
C GLY A 306 3.11 3.82 14.65
N ILE A 307 2.49 2.89 15.40
CA ILE A 307 2.52 2.88 16.86
C ILE A 307 3.90 2.46 17.40
N VAL A 308 4.53 1.43 16.82
CA VAL A 308 5.93 1.05 17.13
C VAL A 308 6.89 2.21 16.83
N GLN A 309 6.71 2.90 15.71
CA GLN A 309 7.54 4.05 15.32
C GLN A 309 7.34 5.25 16.26
N ALA A 310 6.11 5.50 16.73
CA ALA A 310 5.81 6.59 17.66
C ALA A 310 6.30 6.33 19.10
N LEU A 311 6.15 5.10 19.59
CA LEU A 311 6.71 4.70 20.89
C LEU A 311 8.24 4.66 20.84
N GLY A 312 8.80 4.14 19.75
CA GLY A 312 10.23 3.90 19.61
C GLY A 312 10.67 2.52 20.13
N PRO A 313 11.95 2.15 19.93
CA PRO A 313 12.41 0.77 20.04
C PRO A 313 12.50 0.22 21.47
N ALA A 314 12.49 1.08 22.50
CA ALA A 314 12.64 0.65 23.90
C ALA A 314 11.31 0.18 24.50
N GLU A 315 10.27 1.01 24.53
CA GLU A 315 8.95 0.66 25.07
C GLU A 315 8.21 -0.36 24.20
N SER A 316 8.35 -0.29 22.87
CA SER A 316 7.69 -1.24 21.94
C SER A 316 8.08 -2.71 22.20
N ALA A 317 9.23 -2.96 22.85
CA ALA A 317 9.76 -4.30 23.10
C ALA A 317 8.97 -5.12 24.13
N VAL A 318 8.13 -4.48 24.94
CA VAL A 318 7.29 -5.14 25.95
C VAL A 318 5.88 -5.31 25.40
N ASP A 319 5.05 -4.27 25.46
CA ASP A 319 3.60 -4.39 25.25
C ASP A 319 3.25 -4.71 23.79
N VAL A 320 3.89 -4.03 22.83
CA VAL A 320 3.52 -4.15 21.41
C VAL A 320 4.02 -5.46 20.79
N VAL A 321 5.15 -6.01 21.26
CA VAL A 321 5.61 -7.33 20.81
C VAL A 321 4.67 -8.45 21.26
N GLU A 322 4.02 -8.33 22.42
CA GLU A 322 3.00 -9.31 22.85
C GLU A 322 1.74 -9.21 21.97
N LEU A 323 1.30 -8.00 21.63
CA LEU A 323 0.21 -7.79 20.64
C LEU A 323 0.55 -8.39 19.27
N ILE A 324 1.77 -8.19 18.77
CA ILE A 324 2.23 -8.82 17.53
C ILE A 324 2.18 -10.36 17.66
N GLN A 325 2.64 -10.94 18.77
CA GLN A 325 2.59 -12.39 18.98
C GLN A 325 1.16 -12.95 18.98
N ASN A 326 0.20 -12.24 19.57
CA ASN A 326 -1.21 -12.65 19.55
C ASN A 326 -1.78 -12.71 18.12
N THR A 327 -1.42 -11.76 17.26
CA THR A 327 -1.90 -11.70 15.86
C THR A 327 -1.41 -12.85 14.97
N VAL A 328 -0.35 -13.57 15.37
CA VAL A 328 0.14 -14.77 14.67
C VAL A 328 -0.80 -15.96 14.86
N SER A 329 -1.53 -15.99 16.00
CA SER A 329 -2.51 -17.04 16.32
C SER A 329 -3.95 -16.64 15.98
N ASP A 330 -4.15 -15.57 15.19
CA ASP A 330 -5.50 -15.13 14.81
C ASP A 330 -6.22 -16.21 13.98
N MET A 331 -7.49 -16.45 14.30
CA MET A 331 -8.34 -17.40 13.59
C MET A 331 -8.50 -17.05 12.09
N SER A 332 -8.44 -15.76 11.75
CA SER A 332 -8.46 -15.29 10.37
C SER A 332 -7.06 -15.34 9.74
N TRP A 333 -6.93 -16.15 8.69
CA TRP A 333 -5.73 -16.16 7.85
C TRP A 333 -5.44 -14.79 7.22
N ARG A 334 -6.45 -13.93 7.01
CA ARG A 334 -6.24 -12.57 6.46
C ARG A 334 -5.51 -11.68 7.45
N VAL A 335 -5.81 -11.79 8.75
CA VAL A 335 -5.07 -11.06 9.79
C VAL A 335 -3.61 -11.54 9.82
N ARG A 336 -3.39 -12.86 9.72
CA ARG A 336 -2.03 -13.44 9.62
C ARG A 336 -1.29 -13.00 8.34
N CYS A 337 -1.99 -12.86 7.21
CA CYS A 337 -1.45 -12.24 5.98
C CYS A 337 -1.06 -10.77 6.21
N MET A 338 -1.86 -9.96 6.91
CA MET A 338 -1.52 -8.56 7.23
C MET A 338 -0.24 -8.48 8.08
N VAL A 339 -0.06 -9.38 9.06
CA VAL A 339 1.19 -9.50 9.82
C VAL A 339 2.36 -9.84 8.90
N ALA A 340 2.21 -10.84 8.01
CA ALA A 340 3.24 -11.23 7.05
C ALA A 340 3.59 -10.11 6.05
N GLU A 341 2.62 -9.30 5.65
CA GLU A 341 2.83 -8.14 4.79
C GLU A 341 3.64 -7.04 5.49
N ARG A 342 3.21 -6.60 6.68
CA ARG A 342 3.84 -5.53 7.47
C ARG A 342 5.11 -6.00 8.21
N PHE A 343 5.43 -7.30 8.15
CA PHE A 343 6.48 -7.94 8.96
C PHE A 343 7.83 -7.21 8.89
N ILE A 344 8.26 -6.81 7.69
CA ILE A 344 9.57 -6.15 7.49
C ILE A 344 9.56 -4.73 8.10
N ASP A 345 8.44 -4.02 8.00
CA ASP A 345 8.28 -2.67 8.55
C ASP A 345 8.32 -2.70 10.09
N LEU A 346 7.67 -3.71 10.69
CA LEU A 346 7.76 -4.02 12.12
C LEU A 346 9.20 -4.42 12.52
N PHE A 347 9.86 -5.26 11.72
CA PHE A 347 11.22 -5.74 12.00
C PHE A 347 12.26 -4.62 12.02
N VAL A 348 12.16 -3.65 11.11
CA VAL A 348 13.10 -2.51 11.10
C VAL A 348 12.78 -1.42 12.13
N SER A 349 11.54 -1.35 12.61
CA SER A 349 11.09 -0.30 13.56
C SER A 349 11.35 -0.64 15.04
N LEU A 350 11.64 -1.91 15.37
CA LEU A 350 12.04 -2.35 16.70
C LEU A 350 13.57 -2.26 16.92
N ASP A 351 13.99 -2.42 18.18
CA ASP A 351 15.41 -2.68 18.49
C ASP A 351 15.90 -3.96 17.76
N PRO A 352 17.09 -3.98 17.13
CA PRO A 352 17.56 -5.14 16.36
C PRO A 352 17.69 -6.45 17.16
N ALA A 353 18.04 -6.40 18.45
CA ALA A 353 18.13 -7.61 19.28
C ALA A 353 16.73 -8.12 19.67
N VAL A 354 15.79 -7.22 19.94
CA VAL A 354 14.38 -7.54 20.19
C VAL A 354 13.73 -8.12 18.92
N ALA A 355 13.86 -7.43 17.77
CA ALA A 355 13.34 -7.87 16.48
C ALA A 355 13.85 -9.28 16.13
N ARG A 356 15.16 -9.50 16.25
CA ARG A 356 15.79 -10.79 15.98
C ARG A 356 15.33 -11.90 16.93
N SER A 357 15.20 -11.62 18.23
CA SER A 357 14.84 -12.64 19.23
C SER A 357 13.35 -12.94 19.31
N ARG A 358 12.46 -11.98 18.99
CA ARG A 358 11.00 -12.13 19.12
C ARG A 358 10.27 -12.31 17.79
N LEU A 359 10.68 -11.62 16.72
CA LEU A 359 9.98 -11.68 15.42
C LEU A 359 10.49 -12.80 14.49
N VAL A 360 11.75 -13.24 14.58
CA VAL A 360 12.20 -14.35 13.72
C VAL A 360 11.47 -15.67 14.03
N PRO A 361 11.21 -16.06 15.30
CA PRO A 361 10.36 -17.20 15.60
C PRO A 361 8.97 -17.12 14.92
N ILE A 362 8.35 -15.93 14.96
CA ILE A 362 7.07 -15.63 14.29
C ILE A 362 7.18 -15.81 12.76
N PHE A 363 8.25 -15.31 12.14
CA PHE A 363 8.46 -15.47 10.71
C PHE A 363 8.57 -16.94 10.31
N LEU A 364 9.32 -17.73 11.10
CA LEU A 364 9.46 -19.16 10.87
C LEU A 364 8.15 -19.92 11.15
N GLU A 365 7.27 -19.41 12.00
CA GLU A 365 5.90 -19.90 12.24
C GLU A 365 4.95 -19.60 11.07
N LEU A 366 4.93 -18.36 10.56
CA LEU A 366 4.15 -17.98 9.38
C LEU A 366 4.60 -18.71 8.11
N LEU A 367 5.90 -19.04 7.95
CA LEU A 367 6.38 -19.96 6.90
C LEU A 367 5.85 -21.40 7.04
N ARG A 368 5.26 -21.77 8.19
CA ARG A 368 4.68 -23.08 8.50
C ARG A 368 3.16 -23.03 8.69
N ASP A 369 2.52 -21.89 8.43
CA ASP A 369 1.07 -21.69 8.54
C ASP A 369 0.27 -22.75 7.78
N GLU A 370 -0.93 -23.08 8.25
CA GLU A 370 -1.82 -24.04 7.57
C GLU A 370 -2.33 -23.48 6.23
N GLU A 371 -2.57 -22.18 6.15
CA GLU A 371 -3.07 -21.50 4.95
C GLU A 371 -1.94 -21.16 3.97
N ALA A 372 -2.16 -21.47 2.69
CA ALA A 372 -1.15 -21.31 1.65
C ALA A 372 -0.85 -19.84 1.32
N GLU A 373 -1.85 -18.96 1.42
CA GLU A 373 -1.65 -17.53 1.12
C GLU A 373 -0.71 -16.87 2.13
N VAL A 374 -0.83 -17.22 3.43
CA VAL A 374 0.11 -16.76 4.47
C VAL A 374 1.52 -17.24 4.16
N ARG A 375 1.71 -18.54 3.88
CA ARG A 375 3.01 -19.10 3.54
C ARG A 375 3.63 -18.46 2.30
N ALA A 376 2.83 -18.15 1.27
CA ALA A 376 3.30 -17.51 0.04
C ALA A 376 3.77 -16.07 0.29
N LEU A 377 2.99 -15.26 1.01
CA LEU A 377 3.37 -13.90 1.39
C LEU A 377 4.64 -13.89 2.26
N THR A 378 4.72 -14.75 3.28
CA THR A 378 5.92 -14.85 4.13
C THR A 378 7.14 -15.32 3.33
N ALA A 379 6.99 -16.27 2.41
CA ALA A 379 8.06 -16.69 1.51
C ALA A 379 8.60 -15.53 0.66
N GLY A 380 7.71 -14.67 0.13
CA GLY A 380 8.11 -13.47 -0.61
C GLY A 380 8.95 -12.47 0.20
N LYS A 381 8.85 -12.47 1.55
CA LYS A 381 9.59 -11.57 2.45
C LYS A 381 10.97 -12.11 2.86
N ILE A 382 11.31 -13.37 2.55
CA ILE A 382 12.58 -14.03 2.95
C ILE A 382 13.81 -13.21 2.55
N ARG A 383 13.85 -12.67 1.33
CA ARG A 383 14.98 -11.87 0.83
C ARG A 383 15.19 -10.61 1.67
N SER A 384 14.12 -9.89 1.98
CA SER A 384 14.19 -8.65 2.76
C SER A 384 14.53 -8.92 4.23
N LEU A 385 14.01 -10.00 4.83
CA LEU A 385 14.42 -10.42 6.18
C LEU A 385 15.91 -10.79 6.22
N ALA A 386 16.41 -11.56 5.25
CA ALA A 386 17.83 -11.90 5.17
C ALA A 386 18.72 -10.66 5.07
N ARG A 387 18.31 -9.63 4.28
CA ARG A 387 19.00 -8.34 4.25
C ARG A 387 19.02 -7.67 5.62
N CYS A 388 17.87 -7.57 6.31
CA CYS A 388 17.80 -6.95 7.64
C CYS A 388 18.64 -7.70 8.69
N LEU A 389 18.65 -9.03 8.68
CA LEU A 389 19.51 -9.86 9.56
C LEU A 389 21.01 -9.60 9.34
N LEU A 390 21.40 -9.29 8.10
CA LEU A 390 22.77 -8.96 7.70
C LEU A 390 23.11 -7.46 7.89
N GLY A 391 22.21 -6.66 8.48
CA GLY A 391 22.40 -5.22 8.70
C GLY A 391 22.26 -4.37 7.44
N LEU A 392 21.71 -4.92 6.36
CA LEU A 392 21.42 -4.22 5.11
C LEU A 392 20.00 -3.64 5.12
N PRO A 393 19.73 -2.53 4.40
CA PRO A 393 18.39 -1.96 4.34
C PRO A 393 17.41 -2.91 3.63
N PRO A 394 16.13 -2.94 4.04
CA PRO A 394 15.09 -3.71 3.34
C PRO A 394 14.87 -3.13 1.94
N THR A 395 14.84 -4.01 0.94
CA THR A 395 14.41 -3.67 -0.43
C THR A 395 12.90 -3.86 -0.55
N ASP A 396 12.21 -2.87 -1.12
CA ASP A 396 10.76 -2.83 -1.25
C ASP A 396 10.25 -3.88 -2.29
N PRO A 397 9.14 -4.62 -2.05
CA PRO A 397 8.88 -5.88 -2.77
C PRO A 397 8.45 -5.82 -4.25
N ASN A 398 8.43 -4.65 -4.91
CA ASN A 398 8.10 -4.55 -6.34
C ASN A 398 9.30 -4.70 -7.29
N ALA A 399 10.50 -5.01 -6.76
CA ALA A 399 11.70 -5.31 -7.54
C ALA A 399 11.68 -6.71 -8.21
N VAL A 400 10.63 -6.99 -8.99
CA VAL A 400 10.73 -7.91 -10.13
C VAL A 400 11.54 -7.18 -11.20
N ASN A 401 12.63 -7.80 -11.69
CA ASN A 401 13.44 -7.27 -12.77
C ASN A 401 12.66 -7.29 -14.10
N THR A 402 11.76 -6.33 -14.28
CA THR A 402 10.90 -6.18 -15.48
C THR A 402 11.69 -5.53 -16.62
N SER A 403 12.78 -6.17 -17.03
CA SER A 403 13.75 -5.68 -18.02
C SER A 403 13.24 -5.80 -19.46
N THR A 404 11.97 -5.48 -19.72
CA THR A 404 11.36 -5.63 -21.06
C THR A 404 10.09 -4.78 -21.27
N GLN A 405 10.26 -3.46 -21.46
CA GLN A 405 9.42 -2.65 -22.38
C GLN A 405 10.21 -1.43 -22.89
N LEU A 406 11.20 -1.67 -23.76
CA LEU A 406 11.71 -0.63 -24.66
C LEU A 406 10.99 -0.74 -26.01
N GLN A 407 9.89 -0.01 -26.17
CA GLN A 407 9.40 0.32 -27.52
C GLN A 407 10.16 1.54 -28.02
N GLU A 408 11.10 1.31 -28.95
CA GLU A 408 11.75 2.39 -29.67
C GLU A 408 10.73 3.17 -30.51
N ASN A 409 10.75 4.51 -30.38
CA ASN A 409 10.19 5.42 -31.38
C ASN A 409 11.19 6.56 -31.61
N PRO A 410 11.38 7.03 -32.86
CA PRO A 410 12.49 7.90 -33.22
C PRO A 410 12.31 9.35 -32.74
N PRO A 411 13.42 10.11 -32.59
CA PRO A 411 13.40 11.42 -31.93
C PRO A 411 12.86 12.56 -32.83
N THR A 412 12.27 13.59 -32.21
CA THR A 412 11.93 14.85 -32.91
C THR A 412 12.12 16.06 -31.97
N THR A 413 13.24 16.76 -32.17
CA THR A 413 13.59 18.14 -31.72
C THR A 413 13.05 18.68 -30.39
N VAL A 414 13.99 18.91 -29.46
CA VAL A 414 13.90 19.88 -28.34
C VAL A 414 13.76 21.32 -28.88
N PRO A 415 13.19 22.25 -28.09
CA PRO A 415 14.08 23.28 -27.50
C PRO A 415 13.82 23.54 -26.00
N ASP A 416 14.81 24.16 -25.37
CA ASP A 416 15.07 24.19 -23.92
C ASP A 416 14.16 25.12 -23.09
N ILE A 417 14.10 24.90 -21.77
CA ILE A 417 14.03 25.92 -20.70
C ILE A 417 14.44 25.26 -19.35
N GLU A 418 14.86 26.09 -18.38
CA GLU A 418 15.79 25.72 -17.30
C GLU A 418 15.19 25.15 -16.00
N SER A 419 15.88 24.16 -15.44
CA SER A 419 16.18 23.86 -14.03
C SER A 419 15.34 24.45 -12.88
N THR A 420 14.71 23.57 -12.08
CA THR A 420 14.60 23.71 -10.61
C THR A 420 14.62 22.34 -9.92
N ASP A 421 15.43 22.17 -8.87
CA ASP A 421 15.55 20.91 -8.10
C ASP A 421 14.34 20.58 -7.21
N ALA A 422 13.92 19.30 -7.21
CA ALA A 422 12.94 18.76 -6.26
C ALA A 422 13.05 17.22 -6.08
N LEU A 423 14.26 16.70 -5.82
CA LEU A 423 14.50 15.26 -5.61
C LEU A 423 14.94 14.92 -4.18
N GLN A 424 14.00 14.41 -3.37
CA GLN A 424 14.25 13.40 -2.32
C GLN A 424 12.94 12.90 -1.68
N SER A 425 12.38 11.81 -2.23
CA SER A 425 11.29 11.06 -1.58
C SER A 425 11.85 10.01 -0.63
N GLY A 426 12.42 10.45 0.50
CA GLY A 426 12.99 9.55 1.51
C GLY A 426 11.92 8.74 2.23
N THR A 427 12.10 7.42 2.28
CA THR A 427 11.54 6.60 3.35
C THR A 427 12.37 6.87 4.61
N ASN A 428 11.73 7.25 5.72
CA ASN A 428 12.42 7.50 6.99
C ASN A 428 12.79 6.18 7.68
N LEU A 429 13.75 5.47 7.09
CA LEU A 429 14.34 4.26 7.64
C LEU A 429 15.16 4.62 8.90
N PRO A 430 15.06 3.87 10.01
CA PRO A 430 15.80 4.20 11.24
C PRO A 430 17.31 4.29 11.02
N ALA A 431 17.96 5.26 11.66
CA ALA A 431 19.38 5.58 11.49
C ALA A 431 20.36 4.43 11.78
N THR A 432 19.88 3.34 12.37
CA THR A 432 20.54 2.03 12.50
C THR A 432 20.97 1.45 11.15
N TYR A 433 20.16 1.65 10.10
CA TYR A 433 20.42 1.17 8.75
C TYR A 433 21.21 2.22 7.97
N LYS A 434 22.51 2.00 7.83
CA LYS A 434 23.34 2.85 6.97
C LYS A 434 22.87 2.70 5.52
N LEU A 435 22.47 3.82 4.89
CA LEU A 435 22.10 3.90 3.49
C LEU A 435 23.30 3.60 2.58
N LEU A 436 23.56 2.30 2.38
CA LEU A 436 24.39 1.77 1.31
C LEU A 436 23.48 1.57 0.09
N MET A 437 23.87 2.09 -1.07
CA MET A 437 23.27 1.64 -2.31
C MET A 437 23.73 0.22 -2.61
N ASP A 438 22.96 -0.56 -3.38
CA ASP A 438 23.31 -1.96 -3.66
C ASP A 438 24.67 -2.11 -4.39
N SER A 439 25.17 -1.03 -5.02
CA SER A 439 26.53 -0.92 -5.57
C SER A 439 27.67 -0.95 -4.53
N ASP A 440 27.39 -0.55 -3.29
CA ASP A 440 28.38 -0.39 -2.22
C ASP A 440 28.45 -1.63 -1.30
N ILE A 441 27.59 -2.62 -1.55
CA ILE A 441 27.51 -3.84 -0.74
C ILE A 441 28.63 -4.79 -1.17
N ASN A 442 29.69 -4.86 -0.35
CA ASN A 442 30.71 -5.89 -0.48
C ASN A 442 30.08 -7.28 -0.21
N MET A 443 29.80 -8.01 -1.28
CA MET A 443 29.11 -9.31 -1.22
C MET A 443 29.93 -10.40 -0.54
N GLU A 444 31.27 -10.37 -0.68
CA GLU A 444 32.18 -11.30 0.02
C GLU A 444 32.04 -11.14 1.55
N LYS A 445 32.12 -9.90 2.05
CA LYS A 445 31.88 -9.59 3.47
C LYS A 445 30.47 -9.97 3.92
N THR A 446 29.46 -9.74 3.07
CA THR A 446 28.05 -10.10 3.36
C THR A 446 27.91 -11.61 3.54
N SER A 447 28.49 -12.41 2.64
CA SER A 447 28.47 -13.88 2.74
C SER A 447 29.24 -14.41 3.95
N ALA A 448 30.35 -13.76 4.34
CA ALA A 448 31.10 -14.13 5.55
C ALA A 448 30.31 -13.86 6.84
N ILE A 449 29.47 -12.80 6.86
CA ILE A 449 28.53 -12.55 7.97
C ILE A 449 27.41 -13.60 7.95
N ALA A 450 26.84 -13.90 6.77
CA ALA A 450 25.78 -14.91 6.63
C ALA A 450 26.22 -16.30 7.08
N ALA A 451 27.47 -16.70 6.81
CA ALA A 451 28.04 -17.97 7.25
C ALA A 451 28.34 -18.03 8.76
N ALA A 452 28.43 -16.89 9.45
CA ALA A 452 28.55 -16.80 10.90
C ALA A 452 27.19 -16.60 11.61
N ASP A 453 26.11 -16.42 10.84
CA ASP A 453 24.78 -16.10 11.36
C ASP A 453 23.96 -17.37 11.62
N ASP A 454 23.90 -17.80 12.87
CA ASP A 454 23.11 -18.98 13.30
C ASP A 454 21.62 -18.87 12.96
N THR A 455 21.05 -17.67 12.90
CA THR A 455 19.63 -17.49 12.56
C THR A 455 19.37 -17.73 11.07
N ILE A 456 20.34 -17.41 10.20
CA ILE A 456 20.31 -17.77 8.78
C ILE A 456 20.62 -19.26 8.60
N VAL A 457 21.72 -19.75 9.17
CA VAL A 457 22.24 -21.11 8.94
C VAL A 457 21.41 -22.20 9.61
N SER A 458 21.00 -22.01 10.87
CA SER A 458 20.25 -22.99 11.66
C SER A 458 18.73 -22.74 11.65
N GLY A 459 18.28 -21.53 11.31
CA GLY A 459 16.86 -21.16 11.25
C GLY A 459 16.30 -21.08 9.84
N LEU A 460 16.72 -20.08 9.06
CA LEU A 460 16.12 -19.72 7.78
C LEU A 460 16.37 -20.75 6.67
N LEU A 461 17.63 -21.18 6.47
CA LEU A 461 17.97 -22.13 5.40
C LEU A 461 17.35 -23.53 5.61
N PRO A 462 17.24 -24.07 6.84
CA PRO A 462 16.48 -25.29 7.11
C PRO A 462 14.97 -25.13 6.88
N ALA A 463 14.39 -23.98 7.23
CA ALA A 463 12.96 -23.71 6.96
C ALA A 463 12.65 -23.67 5.45
N ILE A 464 13.51 -23.04 4.64
CA ILE A 464 13.45 -23.07 3.18
C ILE A 464 13.49 -24.51 2.65
N LYS A 465 14.49 -25.30 3.06
CA LYS A 465 14.59 -26.73 2.70
C LYS A 465 13.31 -27.50 3.04
N ALA A 466 12.77 -27.30 4.24
CA ALA A 466 11.57 -27.97 4.74
C ALA A 466 10.25 -27.54 4.09
N ARG A 467 10.26 -26.51 3.21
CA ARG A 467 9.11 -26.02 2.43
C ARG A 467 9.26 -26.22 0.91
N THR A 468 10.36 -26.82 0.44
CA THR A 468 10.59 -27.11 -1.00
C THR A 468 9.40 -27.79 -1.69
N ASN A 469 8.79 -28.77 -1.03
CA ASN A 469 7.71 -29.58 -1.59
C ASN A 469 6.34 -29.15 -1.05
N ASP A 470 6.07 -27.84 -0.97
CA ASP A 470 4.75 -27.34 -0.57
C ASP A 470 3.66 -27.79 -1.55
N SER A 471 2.46 -28.11 -1.06
CA SER A 471 1.35 -28.55 -1.92
C SER A 471 0.89 -27.45 -2.88
N ASN A 472 0.95 -26.19 -2.47
CA ASN A 472 0.45 -25.06 -3.27
C ASN A 472 1.54 -24.46 -4.18
N SER A 473 1.24 -24.34 -5.48
CA SER A 473 2.15 -23.80 -6.49
C SER A 473 2.54 -22.34 -6.28
N HIS A 474 1.68 -21.51 -5.67
CA HIS A 474 2.01 -20.11 -5.36
C HIS A 474 3.05 -20.01 -4.25
N VAL A 475 3.00 -20.89 -3.23
CA VAL A 475 4.04 -20.98 -2.19
C VAL A 475 5.39 -21.40 -2.80
N ARG A 476 5.39 -22.43 -3.65
CA ARG A 476 6.60 -22.87 -4.38
C ARG A 476 7.15 -21.77 -5.30
N SER A 477 6.27 -21.00 -5.95
CA SER A 477 6.63 -19.88 -6.83
C SER A 477 7.23 -18.68 -6.06
N ALA A 478 6.65 -18.33 -4.91
CA ALA A 478 7.21 -17.32 -4.01
C ALA A 478 8.58 -17.75 -3.45
N MET A 479 8.70 -19.03 -3.04
CA MET A 479 9.95 -19.61 -2.55
C MET A 479 11.03 -19.69 -3.65
N ALA A 480 10.66 -19.96 -4.90
CA ALA A 480 11.57 -19.95 -6.05
C ALA A 480 12.21 -18.56 -6.24
N ASN A 481 11.41 -17.49 -6.22
CA ASN A 481 11.92 -16.12 -6.25
C ASN A 481 12.78 -15.78 -5.01
N ALA A 482 12.39 -16.26 -3.83
CA ALA A 482 13.14 -16.05 -2.59
C ALA A 482 14.56 -16.64 -2.63
N ILE A 483 14.73 -17.90 -3.08
CA ILE A 483 16.06 -18.55 -3.11
C ILE A 483 17.01 -17.88 -4.11
N LEU A 484 16.51 -17.40 -5.24
CA LEU A 484 17.29 -16.64 -6.23
C LEU A 484 17.80 -15.32 -5.65
N GLY A 485 16.92 -14.58 -4.96
CA GLY A 485 17.27 -13.31 -4.32
C GLY A 485 18.17 -13.46 -3.08
N LEU A 486 18.22 -14.66 -2.48
CA LEU A 486 19.02 -14.99 -1.29
C LEU A 486 20.44 -15.47 -1.63
N ALA A 487 20.63 -16.19 -2.75
CA ALA A 487 21.90 -16.80 -3.11
C ALA A 487 23.12 -15.84 -3.09
N PRO A 488 23.04 -14.61 -3.66
CA PRO A 488 24.15 -13.66 -3.57
C PRO A 488 24.51 -13.28 -2.12
N LEU A 489 23.51 -13.12 -1.25
CA LEU A 489 23.68 -12.66 0.12
C LEU A 489 24.37 -13.70 1.02
N ILE A 490 24.10 -14.99 0.79
CA ILE A 490 24.71 -16.09 1.57
C ILE A 490 25.99 -16.66 0.93
N GLY A 491 26.28 -16.29 -0.31
CA GLY A 491 27.48 -16.68 -1.05
C GLY A 491 27.52 -18.14 -1.50
N THR A 492 28.61 -18.50 -2.19
CA THR A 492 28.78 -19.75 -2.94
C THR A 492 28.57 -21.02 -2.11
N ALA A 493 29.22 -21.13 -0.94
CA ALA A 493 29.22 -22.36 -0.16
C ALA A 493 27.81 -22.73 0.35
N LEU A 494 27.15 -21.79 1.05
CA LEU A 494 25.78 -21.99 1.53
C LEU A 494 24.77 -22.11 0.38
N THR A 495 24.99 -21.44 -0.75
CA THR A 495 24.14 -21.60 -1.94
C THR A 495 24.23 -23.03 -2.50
N ILE A 496 25.43 -23.59 -2.64
CA ILE A 496 25.61 -24.97 -3.14
C ILE A 496 25.06 -26.00 -2.15
N GLU A 497 25.31 -25.84 -0.84
CA GLU A 497 24.83 -26.78 0.17
C GLU A 497 23.32 -26.66 0.46
N HIS A 498 22.75 -25.45 0.39
CA HIS A 498 21.37 -25.21 0.80
C HIS A 498 20.37 -24.91 -0.31
N LEU A 499 20.73 -24.12 -1.32
CA LEU A 499 19.78 -23.61 -2.31
C LEU A 499 19.81 -24.37 -3.63
N LEU A 500 20.97 -24.85 -4.08
CA LEU A 500 21.11 -25.64 -5.31
C LEU A 500 20.24 -26.92 -5.31
N PRO A 501 20.09 -27.69 -4.21
CA PRO A 501 19.16 -28.83 -4.19
C PRO A 501 17.69 -28.42 -4.35
N VAL A 502 17.29 -27.29 -3.74
CA VAL A 502 15.92 -26.74 -3.82
C VAL A 502 15.63 -26.25 -5.24
N LEU A 503 16.59 -25.54 -5.84
CA LEU A 503 16.55 -25.06 -7.22
C LEU A 503 16.41 -26.22 -8.22
N LEU A 504 17.18 -27.31 -8.05
CA LEU A 504 17.13 -28.48 -8.94
C LEU A 504 15.79 -29.25 -8.87
N VAL A 505 15.08 -29.19 -7.74
CA VAL A 505 13.70 -29.68 -7.62
C VAL A 505 12.75 -28.74 -8.37
N TYR A 506 12.81 -27.43 -8.10
CA TYR A 506 11.91 -26.44 -8.71
C TYR A 506 12.10 -26.27 -10.24
N LEU A 507 13.30 -26.50 -10.79
CA LEU A 507 13.52 -26.58 -12.25
C LEU A 507 12.77 -27.77 -12.89
N LYS A 508 12.23 -28.68 -12.07
CA LYS A 508 11.47 -29.88 -12.46
C LYS A 508 10.09 -29.95 -11.79
N ASP A 509 9.62 -28.82 -11.25
CA ASP A 509 8.28 -28.68 -10.66
C ASP A 509 7.18 -29.01 -11.66
N ASP A 510 6.02 -29.52 -11.23
CA ASP A 510 4.88 -29.73 -12.13
C ASP A 510 4.30 -28.39 -12.66
N SER A 511 4.36 -27.32 -11.86
CA SER A 511 3.84 -26.00 -12.23
C SER A 511 4.79 -25.26 -13.19
N PRO A 512 4.32 -24.85 -14.38
CA PRO A 512 5.14 -24.10 -15.33
C PRO A 512 5.50 -22.70 -14.82
N GLU A 513 4.76 -22.14 -13.87
CA GLU A 513 5.03 -20.82 -13.29
C GLU A 513 6.25 -20.84 -12.38
N VAL A 514 6.43 -21.93 -11.62
CA VAL A 514 7.63 -22.15 -10.77
C VAL A 514 8.87 -22.28 -11.66
N ARG A 515 8.78 -23.09 -12.74
CA ARG A 515 9.87 -23.27 -13.71
C ARG A 515 10.20 -21.95 -14.43
N PHE A 516 9.20 -21.20 -14.88
CA PHE A 516 9.33 -19.90 -15.54
C PHE A 516 10.04 -18.86 -14.65
N ASN A 517 9.61 -18.70 -13.39
CA ASN A 517 10.18 -17.71 -12.47
C ASN A 517 11.66 -17.98 -12.15
N LEU A 518 12.05 -19.26 -12.10
CA LEU A 518 13.46 -19.64 -11.94
C LEU A 518 14.32 -19.26 -13.15
N ILE A 519 13.92 -19.66 -14.36
CA ILE A 519 14.73 -19.43 -15.57
C ILE A 519 14.94 -17.93 -15.79
N SER A 520 13.90 -17.12 -15.58
CA SER A 520 13.91 -15.66 -15.70
C SER A 520 14.99 -14.94 -14.88
N ASN A 521 15.53 -15.60 -13.84
CA ASN A 521 16.48 -15.01 -12.89
C ASN A 521 17.73 -15.90 -12.65
N LEU A 522 17.91 -16.97 -13.43
CA LEU A 522 18.94 -18.00 -13.20
C LEU A 522 20.37 -17.45 -13.32
N GLU A 523 20.57 -16.36 -14.07
CA GLU A 523 21.86 -15.69 -14.24
C GLU A 523 22.50 -15.28 -12.89
N HIS A 524 21.70 -14.77 -11.95
CA HIS A 524 22.17 -14.41 -10.61
C HIS A 524 22.67 -15.61 -9.80
N MET A 525 22.08 -16.79 -10.02
CA MET A 525 22.51 -18.03 -9.37
C MET A 525 23.83 -18.54 -9.96
N ASN A 526 23.96 -18.53 -11.30
CA ASN A 526 25.17 -18.98 -12.00
C ASN A 526 26.42 -18.21 -11.55
N ASN A 527 26.30 -16.89 -11.42
CA ASN A 527 27.35 -16.00 -10.95
C ASN A 527 27.80 -16.31 -9.50
N VAL A 528 26.96 -16.98 -8.70
CA VAL A 528 27.26 -17.36 -7.30
C VAL A 528 27.83 -18.79 -7.21
N ILE A 529 27.30 -19.76 -7.96
CA ILE A 529 27.73 -21.17 -7.86
C ILE A 529 28.98 -21.52 -8.69
N GLY A 530 29.31 -20.70 -9.70
CA GLY A 530 30.47 -20.91 -10.57
C GLY A 530 30.25 -21.94 -11.67
N LEU A 531 31.05 -21.83 -12.75
CA LEU A 531 30.85 -22.54 -14.02
C LEU A 531 30.83 -24.07 -13.89
N ASP A 532 31.64 -24.64 -12.98
CA ASP A 532 31.67 -26.08 -12.73
C ASP A 532 30.31 -26.61 -12.26
N GLN A 533 29.60 -25.87 -11.41
CA GLN A 533 28.27 -26.26 -10.93
C GLN A 533 27.17 -25.97 -11.96
N VAL A 534 27.31 -24.90 -12.75
CA VAL A 534 26.40 -24.66 -13.89
C VAL A 534 26.49 -25.81 -14.88
N SER A 535 27.70 -26.24 -15.26
CA SER A 535 27.95 -27.29 -16.24
C SER A 535 27.57 -28.70 -15.74
N ASN A 536 27.93 -29.05 -14.50
CA ASN A 536 27.65 -30.40 -13.98
C ASN A 536 26.23 -30.57 -13.42
N SER A 537 25.64 -29.53 -12.83
CA SER A 537 24.38 -29.64 -12.07
C SER A 537 23.19 -28.98 -12.77
N LEU A 538 23.34 -27.76 -13.31
CA LEU A 538 22.22 -27.03 -13.94
C LEU A 538 21.98 -27.42 -15.40
N LEU A 539 23.04 -27.58 -16.20
CA LEU A 539 22.94 -27.85 -17.64
C LEU A 539 22.07 -29.08 -17.98
N PRO A 540 22.13 -30.22 -17.27
CA PRO A 540 21.22 -31.35 -17.52
C PRO A 540 19.74 -31.00 -17.30
N SER A 541 19.43 -30.10 -16.36
CA SER A 541 18.07 -29.63 -16.10
C SER A 541 17.62 -28.58 -17.13
N VAL A 542 18.54 -27.74 -17.60
CA VAL A 542 18.29 -26.81 -18.73
C VAL A 542 18.00 -27.57 -20.03
N ILE A 543 18.75 -28.65 -20.31
CA ILE A 543 18.50 -29.51 -21.47
C ILE A 543 17.11 -30.16 -21.38
N GLN A 544 16.68 -30.58 -20.18
CA GLN A 544 15.33 -31.11 -19.96
C GLN A 544 14.23 -30.04 -20.19
N LEU A 545 14.45 -28.80 -19.73
CA LEU A 545 13.53 -27.67 -19.91
C LEU A 545 13.38 -27.22 -21.37
N ALA A 546 14.34 -27.54 -22.24
CA ALA A 546 14.23 -27.24 -23.66
C ALA A 546 13.13 -28.03 -24.39
N GLU A 547 12.72 -29.16 -23.81
CA GLU A 547 11.66 -30.04 -24.32
C GLU A 547 10.38 -29.94 -23.45
N ASP A 548 10.26 -28.89 -22.62
CA ASP A 548 9.13 -28.67 -21.72
C ASP A 548 7.79 -28.61 -22.50
N PRO A 549 6.74 -29.34 -22.09
CA PRO A 549 5.46 -29.34 -22.82
C PRO A 549 4.80 -27.95 -22.89
N LYS A 550 5.05 -27.05 -21.92
CA LYS A 550 4.51 -25.70 -21.91
C LYS A 550 5.45 -24.75 -22.65
N TRP A 551 5.06 -24.36 -23.87
CA TRP A 551 5.84 -23.46 -24.72
C TRP A 551 6.33 -22.17 -24.04
N ARG A 552 5.60 -21.60 -23.07
CA ARG A 552 6.07 -20.40 -22.34
C ARG A 552 7.35 -20.64 -21.54
N VAL A 553 7.58 -21.86 -21.05
CA VAL A 553 8.83 -22.25 -20.38
C VAL A 553 9.95 -22.38 -21.42
N ARG A 554 9.67 -22.97 -22.58
CA ARG A 554 10.61 -23.03 -23.72
C ARG A 554 11.00 -21.61 -24.21
N LEU A 555 10.05 -20.68 -24.28
CA LEU A 555 10.29 -19.29 -24.72
C LEU A 555 11.27 -18.56 -23.80
N VAL A 556 11.03 -18.53 -22.48
CA VAL A 556 11.93 -17.86 -21.54
C VAL A 556 13.30 -18.54 -21.50
N LEU A 557 13.37 -19.86 -21.70
CA LEU A 557 14.65 -20.54 -21.86
C LEU A 557 15.40 -20.08 -23.13
N ILE A 558 14.70 -19.92 -24.26
CA ILE A 558 15.30 -19.38 -25.50
C ILE A 558 15.83 -17.95 -25.30
N GLU A 559 15.13 -17.12 -24.52
CA GLU A 559 15.59 -15.78 -24.17
C GLU A 559 16.82 -15.79 -23.24
N TYR A 560 16.93 -16.79 -22.36
CA TYR A 560 18.04 -16.98 -21.41
C TYR A 560 19.29 -17.63 -22.02
N ILE A 561 19.15 -18.49 -23.04
CA ILE A 561 20.27 -19.24 -23.65
C ILE A 561 21.49 -18.37 -24.03
N PRO A 562 21.38 -17.14 -24.57
CA PRO A 562 22.55 -16.34 -24.92
C PRO A 562 23.43 -15.94 -23.73
N SER A 563 22.85 -15.72 -22.54
CA SER A 563 23.62 -15.48 -21.30
C SER A 563 24.28 -16.78 -20.81
N LEU A 564 23.56 -17.90 -20.83
CA LEU A 564 24.12 -19.20 -20.45
C LEU A 564 25.27 -19.64 -21.37
N ALA A 565 25.15 -19.37 -22.67
CA ALA A 565 26.15 -19.69 -23.68
C ALA A 565 27.46 -18.91 -23.47
N GLU A 566 27.36 -17.63 -23.13
CA GLU A 566 28.51 -16.76 -22.78
C GLU A 566 29.25 -17.27 -21.54
N GLN A 567 28.51 -17.74 -20.53
CA GLN A 567 29.08 -18.30 -19.30
C GLN A 567 29.73 -19.68 -19.52
N LEU A 568 29.09 -20.59 -20.26
CA LEU A 568 29.61 -21.95 -20.52
C LEU A 568 30.73 -21.99 -21.58
N GLY A 569 30.83 -20.96 -22.43
CA GLY A 569 31.80 -20.88 -23.50
C GLY A 569 31.47 -21.75 -24.73
N LEU A 570 32.18 -21.45 -25.82
CA LEU A 570 31.87 -21.92 -27.17
C LEU A 570 31.92 -23.46 -27.32
N GLU A 571 32.87 -24.13 -26.67
CA GLU A 571 33.07 -25.58 -26.78
C GLU A 571 31.88 -26.37 -26.19
N VAL A 572 31.46 -26.01 -24.97
CA VAL A 572 30.30 -26.63 -24.30
C VAL A 572 29.02 -26.32 -25.06
N PHE A 573 28.85 -25.08 -25.54
CA PHE A 573 27.70 -24.67 -26.34
C PHE A 573 27.59 -25.45 -27.66
N ASN A 574 28.69 -25.56 -28.41
CA ASN A 574 28.76 -26.31 -29.66
C ASN A 574 28.44 -27.80 -29.46
N THR A 575 28.85 -28.37 -28.32
CA THR A 575 28.70 -29.79 -28.00
C THR A 575 27.30 -30.15 -27.51
N GLN A 576 26.70 -29.35 -26.61
CA GLN A 576 25.46 -29.73 -25.92
C GLN A 576 24.22 -28.88 -26.27
N LEU A 577 24.37 -27.59 -26.61
CA LEU A 577 23.24 -26.66 -26.78
C LEU A 577 22.88 -26.38 -28.25
N THR A 578 23.82 -26.51 -29.18
CA THR A 578 23.57 -26.24 -30.62
C THR A 578 22.47 -27.13 -31.21
N GLY A 579 22.44 -28.43 -30.88
CA GLY A 579 21.39 -29.35 -31.34
C GLY A 579 20.00 -29.05 -30.76
N ILE A 580 19.93 -28.29 -29.66
CA ILE A 580 18.68 -27.82 -29.08
C ILE A 580 18.17 -26.59 -29.84
N CYS A 581 19.05 -25.63 -30.09
CA CYS A 581 18.73 -24.40 -30.82
C CYS A 581 18.17 -24.69 -32.23
N LEU A 582 18.73 -25.70 -32.92
CA LEU A 582 18.23 -26.15 -34.23
C LEU A 582 16.84 -26.79 -34.14
N ARG A 583 16.51 -27.52 -33.06
CA ARG A 583 15.19 -28.13 -32.88
C ARG A 583 14.09 -27.11 -32.61
N TRP A 584 14.39 -25.98 -31.97
CA TRP A 584 13.39 -24.91 -31.77
C TRP A 584 12.98 -24.19 -33.07
N LEU A 585 13.82 -24.22 -34.11
CA LEU A 585 13.44 -23.70 -35.45
C LEU A 585 12.30 -24.50 -36.09
N VAL A 586 12.09 -25.76 -35.68
CA VAL A 586 11.00 -26.65 -36.15
C VAL A 586 9.95 -26.92 -35.06
N ASP A 587 9.94 -26.15 -33.97
CA ASP A 587 8.93 -26.25 -32.91
C ASP A 587 7.52 -26.01 -33.50
N GLU A 588 6.50 -26.71 -32.99
CA GLU A 588 5.12 -26.60 -33.44
C GLU A 588 4.56 -25.17 -33.28
N VAL A 589 5.00 -24.45 -32.24
CA VAL A 589 4.50 -23.12 -31.87
C VAL A 589 5.24 -22.00 -32.61
N CYS A 590 4.51 -21.14 -33.31
CA CYS A 590 5.09 -20.07 -34.15
C CYS A 590 6.01 -19.12 -33.37
N ALA A 591 5.56 -18.66 -32.19
CA ALA A 591 6.35 -17.80 -31.31
C ALA A 591 7.68 -18.43 -30.84
N ILE A 592 7.78 -19.77 -30.79
CA ILE A 592 9.03 -20.45 -30.46
C ILE A 592 10.00 -20.43 -31.65
N ARG A 593 9.50 -20.66 -32.87
CA ARG A 593 10.32 -20.55 -34.08
C ARG A 593 10.83 -19.13 -34.30
N GLU A 594 9.98 -18.12 -34.07
CA GLU A 594 10.33 -16.70 -34.11
C GLU A 594 11.41 -16.36 -33.08
N ALA A 595 11.23 -16.76 -31.82
CA ALA A 595 12.23 -16.56 -30.77
C ALA A 595 13.54 -17.32 -31.03
N ALA A 596 13.49 -18.51 -31.66
CA ALA A 596 14.68 -19.28 -32.01
C ALA A 596 15.52 -18.61 -33.11
N VAL A 597 14.88 -17.97 -34.10
CA VAL A 597 15.59 -17.16 -35.11
C VAL A 597 16.29 -15.95 -34.44
N GLU A 598 15.57 -15.22 -33.59
CA GLU A 598 16.09 -14.09 -32.83
C GLU A 598 17.24 -14.51 -31.87
N ASN A 599 17.11 -15.67 -31.21
CA ASN A 599 18.15 -16.26 -30.37
C ASN A 599 19.44 -16.55 -31.15
N ILE A 600 19.35 -17.07 -32.37
CA ILE A 600 20.54 -17.32 -33.23
C ILE A 600 21.21 -16.00 -33.63
N ILE A 601 20.46 -14.92 -33.85
CA ILE A 601 21.02 -13.58 -34.09
C ILE A 601 21.77 -13.08 -32.84
N ARG A 602 21.20 -13.26 -31.64
CA ARG A 602 21.84 -12.88 -30.36
C ARG A 602 23.09 -13.69 -30.05
N LEU A 603 23.06 -15.02 -30.27
CA LEU A 603 24.25 -15.88 -30.19
C LEU A 603 25.32 -15.46 -31.20
N GLY A 604 24.90 -15.12 -32.43
CA GLY A 604 25.77 -14.63 -33.48
C GLY A 604 26.46 -13.30 -33.16
N SER A 605 25.80 -12.40 -32.42
CA SER A 605 26.41 -11.16 -31.93
C SER A 605 27.42 -11.38 -30.80
N LYS A 606 27.26 -12.45 -30.00
CA LYS A 606 28.19 -12.82 -28.91
C LYS A 606 29.42 -13.60 -29.41
N PHE A 607 29.22 -14.56 -30.32
CA PHE A 607 30.29 -15.46 -30.81
C PHE A 607 30.88 -15.08 -32.17
N GLY A 608 30.32 -14.08 -32.85
CA GLY A 608 30.81 -13.57 -34.12
C GLY A 608 30.21 -14.25 -35.36
N THR A 609 30.16 -13.50 -36.47
CA THR A 609 29.51 -13.92 -37.72
C THR A 609 30.21 -15.07 -38.42
N GLU A 610 31.51 -15.26 -38.21
CA GLU A 610 32.28 -16.38 -38.75
C GLU A 610 31.77 -17.72 -38.18
N TRP A 611 31.63 -17.81 -36.85
CA TRP A 611 31.07 -18.98 -36.17
C TRP A 611 29.65 -19.35 -36.64
N ILE A 612 28.78 -18.36 -36.91
CA ILE A 612 27.43 -18.62 -37.45
C ILE A 612 27.54 -19.33 -38.81
N ASN A 613 28.40 -18.82 -39.69
CA ASN A 613 28.56 -19.32 -41.06
C ASN A 613 29.21 -20.71 -41.11
N GLU A 614 30.08 -21.05 -40.15
CA GLU A 614 30.72 -22.37 -40.05
C GLU A 614 29.87 -23.39 -39.26
N THR A 615 29.17 -22.96 -38.20
CA THR A 615 28.53 -23.89 -37.25
C THR A 615 27.01 -24.01 -37.42
N PHE A 616 26.31 -22.91 -37.73
CA PHE A 616 24.85 -22.88 -37.81
C PHE A 616 24.33 -22.95 -39.24
N VAL A 617 24.83 -22.11 -40.16
CA VAL A 617 24.34 -22.05 -41.55
C VAL A 617 24.41 -23.41 -42.27
N PRO A 618 25.47 -24.25 -42.11
CA PRO A 618 25.49 -25.57 -42.73
C PRO A 618 24.45 -26.50 -42.11
N LYS A 619 24.36 -26.56 -40.78
CA LYS A 619 23.41 -27.43 -40.07
C LYS A 619 21.96 -27.06 -40.36
N VAL A 620 21.63 -25.77 -40.45
CA VAL A 620 20.28 -25.31 -40.85
C VAL A 620 19.91 -25.77 -42.26
N ARG A 621 20.87 -25.85 -43.20
CA ARG A 621 20.67 -26.42 -44.55
C ARG A 621 20.64 -27.96 -44.61
N GLU A 622 20.94 -28.63 -43.50
CA GLU A 622 20.80 -30.09 -43.34
C GLU A 622 19.53 -30.45 -42.55
N PHE A 623 18.92 -29.48 -41.85
CA PHE A 623 17.74 -29.65 -41.00
C PHE A 623 16.41 -29.26 -41.68
N PHE A 624 16.48 -28.59 -42.83
CA PHE A 624 15.36 -28.10 -43.66
C PHE A 624 15.57 -28.46 -45.14
#